data_AF-A0AAW1PYP5-F1
#
_entry.id   AF-A0AAW1PYP5-F1
#
_cell.length_a   1.000
_cell.length_b   1.000
_cell.length_c   1.000
_cell.angle_alpha   90.00
_cell.angle_beta   90.00
_cell.angle_gamma   90.00
#
_symmetry.space_group_name_H-M   'P 1'
#
loop_
_entity.id
_entity.type
_entity.pdbx_description
1 polymer ?
#
loop_
_entity_poly.entity_id
_entity_poly.type
_entity_poly.pdbx_seq_one_letter_code
_entity_poly.pdbx_strand_id
1 'polypeptide(L)'
;MAHFGAAELQQARVLYNCLKDLRRTVPTLADDKEWESQLKEEVEDISERTREAAAVTDEEVPRRAVLLLTRRDLTDICVEGLVEFFKHTNQPQASTLVEELRESFLSLAEDWRDLLEEQERSARAQLDAKQADVERAEKAAAELCQVAERLEVDSKALAKDNKALKKEVERLNGLNEALTRELQRMHSTRSVHSNDDASLIAAKPSTRRTTDSRDSNQASFGPPAAKVNAWAHTISPRKGNFNGAMRDPGQISRELTLKQLKDLIGDIFASKAKSDVRQQKAGQPRETMEQHVYAFLTQKFGLKQIITEWLAAILAAVEHYASVDAEVALFGKVLRNEVEEEFREHQSRVRGAVVDALRSSLAQRNPLLSDDDLTELVRRSVKGSLAQDVWCEVVNKVFKAKDAPIVLERVQHAATTPSPVRTASGRLAEQPRPEVRFSALMQIALKWHLDAHERALSPVVEAFRRIDTSKAGVLSDQQFAKFCHLINPSVSPKEVDVLMDTMDPAGTKQVSFSSCACTLAAELMRIMDQLPMAA
;
A
#
# COMPACT_ATOMS: atom_id res chain seq x y z
N MET A 1 -40.44 21.83 0.79
CA MET A 1 -39.88 23.20 0.80
C MET A 1 -40.24 23.99 2.06
N ALA A 2 -41.52 24.11 2.45
CA ALA A 2 -41.96 24.96 3.58
C ALA A 2 -41.38 24.65 4.99
N HIS A 3 -40.62 23.56 5.15
CA HIS A 3 -39.99 23.18 6.43
C HIS A 3 -38.45 23.20 6.39
N PHE A 4 -37.85 23.57 5.24
CA PHE A 4 -36.39 23.64 5.13
C PHE A 4 -35.86 24.84 5.93
N GLY A 5 -34.92 24.62 6.84
CA GLY A 5 -34.38 25.67 7.72
C GLY A 5 -35.24 25.98 8.96
N ALA A 6 -36.35 25.27 9.18
CA ALA A 6 -37.25 25.59 10.29
C ALA A 6 -36.61 25.40 11.67
N ALA A 7 -35.71 24.43 11.81
CA ALA A 7 -35.00 24.19 13.07
C ALA A 7 -33.97 25.29 13.36
N GLU A 8 -33.23 25.72 12.34
CA GLU A 8 -32.23 26.78 12.40
C GLU A 8 -32.88 28.12 12.73
N LEU A 9 -34.00 28.44 12.08
CA LEU A 9 -34.80 29.63 12.39
C LEU A 9 -35.39 29.58 13.81
N GLN A 10 -35.82 28.41 14.26
CA GLN A 10 -36.31 28.26 15.64
C GLN A 10 -35.17 28.48 16.66
N GLN A 11 -33.97 27.99 16.38
CA GLN A 11 -32.80 28.20 17.22
C GLN A 11 -32.39 29.69 17.26
N ALA A 12 -32.35 30.35 16.10
CA ALA A 12 -32.07 31.78 16.00
C ALA A 12 -33.12 32.61 16.76
N ARG A 13 -34.39 32.22 16.67
CA ARG A 13 -35.47 32.86 17.43
C ARG A 13 -35.27 32.76 18.95
N VAL A 14 -34.77 31.63 19.44
CA VAL A 14 -34.44 31.48 20.87
C VAL A 14 -33.30 32.43 21.25
N LEU A 15 -32.23 32.49 20.47
CA LEU A 15 -31.11 33.41 20.71
C LEU A 15 -31.56 34.88 20.68
N TYR A 16 -32.38 35.24 19.69
CA TYR A 16 -32.98 36.58 19.56
C TYR A 16 -33.80 36.96 20.79
N ASN A 17 -34.69 36.09 21.26
CA ASN A 17 -35.51 36.38 22.43
C ASN A 17 -34.65 36.59 23.68
N CYS A 18 -33.61 35.76 23.88
CA CYS A 18 -32.66 35.93 24.97
C CYS A 18 -31.94 37.28 24.88
N LEU A 19 -31.49 37.67 23.69
CA LEU A 19 -30.81 38.95 23.47
C LEU A 19 -31.75 40.15 23.70
N LYS A 20 -33.01 40.04 23.25
CA LYS A 20 -34.05 41.05 23.47
C LYS A 20 -34.33 41.25 24.96
N ASP A 21 -34.47 40.17 25.72
CA ASP A 21 -34.68 40.23 27.16
C ASP A 21 -33.44 40.82 27.88
N LEU A 22 -32.24 40.52 27.39
CA LEU A 22 -31.01 41.12 27.88
C LEU A 22 -30.97 42.64 27.62
N ARG A 23 -31.26 43.10 26.39
CA ARG A 23 -31.27 44.54 26.04
C ARG A 23 -32.24 45.35 26.90
N ARG A 24 -33.39 44.79 27.26
CA ARG A 24 -34.38 45.44 28.16
C ARG A 24 -33.84 45.75 29.55
N THR A 25 -32.78 45.08 29.99
CA THR A 25 -32.14 45.37 31.28
C THR A 25 -31.34 46.68 31.28
N VAL A 26 -31.07 47.24 30.09
CA VAL A 26 -30.29 48.47 29.90
C VAL A 26 -31.24 49.60 29.44
N PRO A 27 -31.49 50.63 30.27
CA PRO A 27 -32.50 51.66 29.96
C PRO A 27 -32.28 52.39 28.63
N THR A 28 -31.03 52.58 28.22
CA THR A 28 -30.69 53.25 26.94
C THR A 28 -31.04 52.43 25.70
N LEU A 29 -31.25 51.11 25.85
CA LEU A 29 -31.57 50.18 24.77
C LEU A 29 -33.01 49.61 24.86
N ALA A 30 -33.79 50.01 25.87
CA ALA A 30 -35.04 49.35 26.23
C ALA A 30 -36.20 49.57 25.25
N ASP A 31 -36.17 50.63 24.42
CA ASP A 31 -37.23 50.99 23.47
C ASP A 31 -36.70 51.12 22.02
N ASP A 32 -35.67 50.33 21.71
CA ASP A 32 -34.97 50.35 20.42
C ASP A 32 -35.75 49.58 19.34
N LYS A 33 -36.88 50.16 18.92
CA LYS A 33 -37.72 49.62 17.84
C LYS A 33 -37.02 49.57 16.49
N GLU A 34 -36.03 50.45 16.30
CA GLU A 34 -35.24 50.50 15.08
C GLU A 34 -34.36 49.25 14.97
N TRP A 35 -33.63 48.90 16.03
CA TRP A 35 -32.88 47.64 16.09
C TRP A 35 -33.76 46.40 15.90
N GLU A 36 -34.93 46.34 16.55
CA GLU A 36 -35.85 45.21 16.34
C GLU A 36 -36.35 45.09 14.90
N SER A 37 -36.52 46.22 14.21
CA SER A 37 -36.92 46.25 12.81
C SER A 37 -35.80 45.80 11.88
N GLN A 38 -34.58 46.33 12.08
CA GLN A 38 -33.39 45.97 11.30
C GLN A 38 -33.09 44.47 11.43
N LEU A 39 -33.11 43.95 12.66
CA LEU A 39 -32.86 42.54 12.92
C LEU A 39 -33.90 41.63 12.26
N LYS A 40 -35.17 42.05 12.25
CA LYS A 40 -36.22 41.29 11.58
C LYS A 40 -36.01 41.28 10.06
N GLU A 41 -35.57 42.39 9.49
CA GLU A 41 -35.26 42.51 8.06
C GLU A 41 -34.09 41.60 7.67
N GLU A 42 -33.00 41.61 8.44
CA GLU A 42 -31.83 40.74 8.19
C GLU A 42 -32.16 39.24 8.31
N VAL A 43 -32.97 38.86 9.31
CA VAL A 43 -33.40 37.46 9.46
C VAL A 43 -34.28 37.02 8.29
N GLU A 44 -35.14 37.90 7.76
CA GLU A 44 -35.96 37.61 6.59
C GLU A 44 -35.08 37.49 5.33
N ASP A 45 -34.10 38.38 5.14
CA ASP A 45 -33.12 38.30 4.04
C ASP A 45 -32.34 36.97 4.06
N ILE A 46 -31.81 36.56 5.23
CA ILE A 46 -31.13 35.27 5.37
C ILE A 46 -32.09 34.11 5.06
N SER A 47 -33.34 34.20 5.51
CA SER A 47 -34.36 33.17 5.26
C SER A 47 -34.68 33.04 3.77
N GLU A 48 -34.75 34.15 3.05
CA GLU A 48 -34.97 34.19 1.61
C GLU A 48 -33.78 33.61 0.85
N ARG A 49 -32.55 34.08 1.13
CA ARG A 49 -31.31 33.54 0.54
C ARG A 49 -31.16 32.04 0.77
N THR A 50 -31.51 31.56 1.96
CA THR A 50 -31.51 30.13 2.30
C THR A 50 -32.50 29.35 1.44
N ARG A 51 -33.70 29.89 1.24
CA ARG A 51 -34.77 29.25 0.44
C ARG A 51 -34.38 29.19 -1.03
N GLU A 52 -33.80 30.26 -1.56
CA GLU A 52 -33.30 30.33 -2.93
C GLU A 52 -32.16 29.32 -3.15
N ALA A 53 -31.15 29.31 -2.29
CA ALA A 53 -30.02 28.36 -2.38
C ALA A 53 -30.47 26.90 -2.30
N ALA A 54 -31.43 26.59 -1.41
CA ALA A 54 -32.00 25.25 -1.29
C ALA A 54 -32.82 24.80 -2.50
N ALA A 55 -33.31 25.75 -3.32
CA ALA A 55 -34.06 25.46 -4.54
C ALA A 55 -33.16 25.07 -5.72
N VAL A 56 -31.87 25.41 -5.69
CA VAL A 56 -30.91 25.11 -6.77
C VAL A 56 -30.53 23.63 -6.82
N THR A 57 -30.71 22.89 -5.72
CA THR A 57 -30.26 21.50 -5.62
C THR A 57 -31.20 20.66 -4.77
N ASP A 58 -31.44 19.42 -5.21
CA ASP A 58 -32.17 18.39 -4.46
C ASP A 58 -31.26 17.46 -3.67
N GLU A 59 -29.94 17.61 -3.81
CA GLU A 59 -28.96 16.75 -3.15
C GLU A 59 -28.86 17.05 -1.65
N GLU A 60 -28.74 15.99 -0.85
CA GLU A 60 -28.73 16.08 0.62
C GLU A 60 -27.53 16.86 1.16
N VAL A 61 -26.34 16.65 0.59
CA VAL A 61 -25.09 17.25 1.10
C VAL A 61 -25.05 18.76 0.85
N PRO A 62 -25.28 19.27 -0.38
CA PRO A 62 -25.38 20.71 -0.63
C PRO A 62 -26.47 21.38 0.21
N ARG A 63 -27.62 20.72 0.39
CA ARG A 63 -28.68 21.23 1.27
C ARG A 63 -28.23 21.37 2.71
N ARG A 64 -27.51 20.39 3.24
CA ARG A 64 -26.95 20.47 4.60
C ARG A 64 -25.91 21.59 4.72
N ALA A 65 -25.11 21.83 3.69
CA ALA A 65 -24.16 22.95 3.65
C ALA A 65 -24.88 24.30 3.69
N VAL A 66 -25.97 24.46 2.92
CA VAL A 66 -26.83 25.66 2.97
C VAL A 66 -27.35 25.89 4.39
N LEU A 67 -27.86 24.86 5.07
CA LEU A 67 -28.35 24.99 6.47
C LEU A 67 -27.25 25.42 7.46
N LEU A 68 -26.02 24.93 7.29
CA LEU A 68 -24.90 25.32 8.14
C LEU A 68 -24.52 26.80 7.92
N LEU A 69 -24.56 27.27 6.68
CA LEU A 69 -24.34 28.67 6.34
C LEU A 69 -25.44 29.56 6.92
N THR A 70 -26.71 29.18 6.78
CA THR A 70 -27.84 29.86 7.41
C THR A 70 -27.65 29.96 8.92
N ARG A 71 -27.26 28.86 9.57
CA ARG A 71 -27.04 28.85 11.02
C ARG A 71 -25.89 29.76 11.44
N ARG A 72 -24.81 29.80 10.68
CA ARG A 72 -23.68 30.72 10.89
C ARG A 72 -24.17 32.16 10.83
N ASP A 73 -24.86 32.55 9.76
CA ASP A 73 -25.30 33.93 9.53
C ASP A 73 -26.29 34.39 10.61
N LEU A 74 -27.24 33.53 10.99
CA LEU A 74 -28.18 33.83 12.08
C LEU A 74 -27.50 33.96 13.45
N THR A 75 -26.45 33.16 13.69
CA THR A 75 -25.67 33.25 14.95
C THR A 75 -24.86 34.54 14.96
N ASP A 76 -24.29 34.92 13.82
CA ASP A 76 -23.45 36.10 13.68
C ASP A 76 -24.17 37.38 14.08
N ILE A 77 -25.39 37.58 13.56
CA ILE A 77 -26.24 38.73 13.90
C ILE A 77 -26.56 38.77 15.40
N CYS A 78 -26.82 37.62 16.02
CA CYS A 78 -27.08 37.56 17.46
C CYS A 78 -25.83 37.95 18.28
N VAL A 79 -24.64 37.56 17.82
CA VAL A 79 -23.37 37.90 18.48
C VAL A 79 -23.05 39.38 18.29
N GLU A 80 -23.31 39.96 17.12
CA GLU A 80 -23.16 41.39 16.87
C GLU A 80 -24.03 42.23 17.81
N GLY A 81 -25.30 41.85 17.98
CA GLY A 81 -26.18 42.53 18.95
C GLY A 81 -25.73 42.34 20.41
N LEU A 82 -25.03 41.25 20.74
CA LEU A 82 -24.42 41.04 22.06
C LEU A 82 -23.18 41.92 22.27
N VAL A 83 -22.36 42.11 21.24
CA VAL A 83 -21.23 43.05 21.23
C VAL A 83 -21.76 44.47 21.50
N GLU A 84 -22.79 44.90 20.77
CA GLU A 84 -23.42 46.20 20.96
C GLU A 84 -23.98 46.37 22.38
N PHE A 85 -24.63 45.35 22.92
CA PHE A 85 -25.09 45.34 24.31
C PHE A 85 -23.94 45.60 25.30
N PHE A 86 -22.82 44.90 25.16
CA PHE A 86 -21.67 45.09 26.06
C PHE A 86 -21.04 46.48 25.93
N LYS A 87 -21.02 47.07 24.73
CA LYS A 87 -20.60 48.47 24.52
C LYS A 87 -21.41 49.46 25.37
N HIS A 88 -22.71 49.20 25.60
CA HIS A 88 -23.60 50.06 26.38
C HIS A 88 -23.63 49.77 27.90
N THR A 89 -23.22 48.59 28.35
CA THR A 89 -23.21 48.20 29.78
C THR A 89 -21.97 48.64 30.58
N ASN A 90 -21.12 49.51 30.01
CA ASN A 90 -19.85 49.91 30.60
C ASN A 90 -18.90 48.73 30.88
N GLN A 91 -19.01 47.66 30.08
CA GLN A 91 -18.15 46.47 30.11
C GLN A 91 -17.35 46.36 28.79
N PRO A 92 -16.46 47.32 28.47
CA PRO A 92 -15.78 47.36 27.19
C PRO A 92 -14.88 46.14 26.96
N GLN A 93 -14.30 45.58 28.01
CA GLN A 93 -13.48 44.37 27.92
C GLN A 93 -14.28 43.14 27.47
N ALA A 94 -15.53 43.01 27.92
CA ALA A 94 -16.41 41.93 27.49
C ALA A 94 -16.83 42.11 26.02
N SER A 95 -17.10 43.35 25.59
CA SER A 95 -17.36 43.67 24.18
C SER A 95 -16.20 43.26 23.31
N THR A 96 -14.98 43.71 23.62
CA THR A 96 -13.78 43.39 22.83
C THR A 96 -13.54 41.88 22.77
N LEU A 97 -13.68 41.17 23.90
CA LEU A 97 -13.52 39.72 23.92
C LEU A 97 -14.54 39.00 23.01
N VAL A 98 -15.81 39.40 23.04
CA VAL A 98 -16.86 38.80 22.21
C VAL A 98 -16.65 39.14 20.72
N GLU A 99 -16.19 40.35 20.42
CA GLU A 99 -15.87 40.80 19.05
C GLU A 99 -14.70 40.00 18.46
N GLU A 100 -13.62 39.80 19.22
CA GLU A 100 -12.49 38.92 18.84
C GLU A 100 -12.91 37.46 18.66
N LEU A 101 -13.76 36.94 19.55
CA LEU A 101 -14.32 35.59 19.42
C LEU A 101 -15.21 35.45 18.19
N ARG A 102 -15.98 36.48 17.85
CA ARG A 102 -16.82 36.54 16.63
C ARG A 102 -15.95 36.50 15.38
N GLU A 103 -14.95 37.36 15.29
CA GLU A 103 -14.01 37.40 14.16
C GLU A 103 -13.28 36.07 13.99
N SER A 104 -12.79 35.48 15.08
CA SER A 104 -12.16 34.16 15.06
C SER A 104 -13.12 33.05 14.58
N PHE A 105 -14.39 33.08 15.02
CA PHE A 105 -15.40 32.13 14.56
C PHE A 105 -15.75 32.30 13.07
N LEU A 106 -15.89 33.53 12.60
CA LEU A 106 -16.18 33.82 11.19
C LEU A 106 -15.02 33.40 10.28
N SER A 107 -13.78 33.75 10.65
CA SER A 107 -12.58 33.31 9.94
C SER A 107 -12.49 31.79 9.89
N LEU A 108 -12.73 31.10 11.02
CA LEU A 108 -12.76 29.63 11.04
C LEU A 108 -13.85 29.09 10.09
N ALA A 109 -15.04 29.67 10.09
CA ALA A 109 -16.13 29.23 9.22
C ALA A 109 -15.83 29.45 7.72
N GLU A 110 -15.09 30.50 7.38
CA GLU A 110 -14.61 30.76 6.01
C GLU A 110 -13.51 29.76 5.60
N ASP A 111 -12.51 29.53 6.44
CA ASP A 111 -11.46 28.53 6.21
C ASP A 111 -12.05 27.13 5.98
N TRP A 112 -13.06 26.75 6.77
CA TRP A 112 -13.78 25.49 6.60
C TRP A 112 -14.54 25.41 5.28
N ARG A 113 -15.11 26.52 4.81
CA ARG A 113 -15.79 26.58 3.50
C ARG A 113 -14.77 26.39 2.37
N ASP A 114 -13.67 27.14 2.42
CA ASP A 114 -12.62 27.08 1.39
C ASP A 114 -12.03 25.67 1.28
N LEU A 115 -11.79 25.02 2.43
CA LEU A 115 -11.32 23.63 2.49
C LEU A 115 -12.31 22.66 1.85
N LEU A 116 -13.62 22.82 2.09
CA LEU A 116 -14.65 21.99 1.47
C LEU A 116 -14.74 22.21 -0.04
N GLU A 117 -14.65 23.45 -0.51
CA GLU A 117 -14.64 23.78 -1.93
C GLU A 117 -13.39 23.22 -2.64
N GLU A 118 -12.22 23.27 -1.98
CA GLU A 118 -11.00 22.65 -2.49
C GLU A 118 -11.13 21.12 -2.53
N GLN A 119 -11.67 20.51 -1.49
CA GLN A 119 -11.93 19.07 -1.45
C GLN A 119 -12.89 18.64 -2.57
N GLU A 120 -13.96 19.41 -2.82
CA GLU A 120 -14.90 19.16 -3.90
C GLU A 120 -14.25 19.31 -5.28
N ARG A 121 -13.50 20.39 -5.50
CA ARG A 121 -12.73 20.59 -6.76
C ARG A 121 -11.77 19.44 -7.01
N SER A 122 -11.05 19.00 -5.97
CA SER A 122 -10.13 17.86 -6.04
C SER A 122 -10.87 16.55 -6.35
N ALA A 123 -12.01 16.30 -5.70
CA ALA A 123 -12.82 15.11 -5.94
C ALA A 123 -13.39 15.07 -7.36
N ARG A 124 -13.90 16.21 -7.88
CA ARG A 124 -14.38 16.34 -9.26
C ARG A 124 -13.25 16.10 -10.27
N ALA A 125 -12.08 16.71 -10.06
CA ALA A 125 -10.92 16.49 -10.92
C ALA A 125 -10.47 15.01 -10.93
N GLN A 126 -10.53 14.33 -9.78
CA GLN A 126 -10.27 12.89 -9.70
C GLN A 126 -11.33 12.08 -10.45
N LEU A 127 -12.61 12.43 -10.34
CA LEU A 127 -13.70 11.75 -11.06
C LEU A 127 -13.52 11.89 -12.58
N ASP A 128 -13.24 13.10 -13.07
CA ASP A 128 -13.02 13.36 -14.49
C ASP A 128 -11.79 12.59 -15.01
N ALA A 129 -10.70 12.56 -14.22
CA ALA A 129 -9.52 11.77 -14.56
C ALA A 129 -9.83 10.26 -14.64
N LYS A 130 -10.68 9.75 -13.73
CA LYS A 130 -11.13 8.35 -13.75
C LYS A 130 -12.05 8.05 -14.94
N GLN A 131 -12.94 8.96 -15.31
CA GLN A 131 -13.77 8.82 -16.50
C GLN A 131 -12.90 8.78 -17.77
N ALA A 132 -11.91 9.67 -17.88
CA ALA A 132 -10.96 9.65 -18.99
C ALA A 132 -10.08 8.38 -19.03
N ASP A 133 -9.74 7.80 -17.87
CA ASP A 133 -9.07 6.49 -17.78
C ASP A 133 -9.99 5.35 -18.28
N VAL A 134 -11.28 5.37 -17.90
CA VAL A 134 -12.28 4.38 -18.32
C VAL A 134 -12.49 4.43 -19.82
N GLU A 135 -12.70 5.61 -20.39
CA GLU A 135 -12.86 5.77 -21.84
C GLU A 135 -11.62 5.29 -22.63
N ARG A 136 -10.41 5.53 -22.10
CA ARG A 136 -9.18 5.00 -22.70
C ARG A 136 -9.11 3.48 -22.61
N ALA A 137 -9.52 2.91 -21.49
CA ALA A 137 -9.55 1.45 -21.30
C ALA A 137 -10.59 0.80 -22.23
N GLU A 138 -11.76 1.40 -22.40
CA GLU A 138 -12.80 0.93 -23.33
C GLU A 138 -12.31 0.95 -24.79
N LYS A 139 -11.63 2.03 -25.20
CA LYS A 139 -11.02 2.10 -26.54
C LYS A 139 -9.96 1.01 -26.76
N ALA A 140 -9.06 0.82 -25.79
CA ALA A 140 -8.04 -0.23 -25.86
C ALA A 140 -8.67 -1.64 -25.88
N ALA A 141 -9.73 -1.87 -25.11
CA ALA A 141 -10.45 -3.14 -25.12
C ALA A 141 -11.13 -3.41 -26.48
N ALA A 142 -11.72 -2.38 -27.10
CA ALA A 142 -12.29 -2.49 -28.44
C ALA A 142 -11.23 -2.82 -29.50
N GLU A 143 -10.06 -2.19 -29.45
CA GLU A 143 -8.93 -2.49 -30.34
C GLU A 143 -8.44 -3.94 -30.17
N LEU A 144 -8.31 -4.41 -28.92
CA LEU A 144 -7.93 -5.80 -28.64
C LEU A 144 -8.96 -6.81 -29.17
N CYS A 145 -10.25 -6.51 -29.08
CA CYS A 145 -11.30 -7.35 -29.66
C CYS A 145 -11.15 -7.45 -31.19
N GLN A 146 -10.89 -6.33 -31.87
CA GLN A 146 -10.65 -6.34 -33.32
C GLN A 146 -9.40 -7.14 -33.72
N VAL A 147 -8.32 -7.05 -32.93
CA VAL A 147 -7.11 -7.86 -33.16
C VAL A 147 -7.40 -9.34 -32.96
N ALA A 148 -8.17 -9.71 -31.93
CA ALA A 148 -8.56 -11.08 -31.67
C ALA A 148 -9.40 -11.67 -32.82
N GLU A 149 -10.37 -10.92 -33.33
CA GLU A 149 -11.18 -11.32 -34.50
C GLU A 149 -10.31 -11.57 -35.74
N ARG A 150 -9.35 -10.68 -36.03
CA ARG A 150 -8.41 -10.86 -37.15
C ARG A 150 -7.56 -12.11 -36.98
N LEU A 151 -7.00 -12.33 -35.78
CA LEU A 151 -6.21 -13.52 -35.48
C LEU A 151 -7.03 -14.81 -35.60
N GLU A 152 -8.32 -14.79 -35.25
CA GLU A 152 -9.21 -15.94 -35.44
C GLU A 152 -9.40 -16.26 -36.94
N VAL A 153 -9.59 -15.24 -37.77
CA VAL A 153 -9.70 -15.39 -39.24
C VAL A 153 -8.40 -15.96 -39.82
N ASP A 154 -7.25 -15.40 -39.43
CA ASP A 154 -5.94 -15.85 -39.90
C ASP A 154 -5.64 -17.29 -39.45
N SER A 155 -5.99 -17.63 -38.21
CA SER A 155 -5.86 -19.00 -37.70
C SER A 155 -6.70 -20.00 -38.49
N LYS A 156 -7.94 -19.64 -38.85
CA LYS A 156 -8.80 -20.47 -39.72
C LYS A 156 -8.23 -20.60 -41.13
N ALA A 157 -7.61 -19.56 -41.68
CA ALA A 157 -6.95 -19.60 -42.99
C ALA A 157 -5.73 -20.54 -42.95
N LEU A 158 -4.84 -20.37 -41.98
CA LEU A 158 -3.67 -21.23 -41.78
C LEU A 158 -4.06 -22.69 -41.53
N ALA A 159 -5.16 -22.95 -40.84
CA ALA A 159 -5.68 -24.31 -40.64
C ALA A 159 -6.11 -24.96 -41.97
N LYS A 160 -6.70 -24.20 -42.90
CA LYS A 160 -7.03 -24.69 -44.25
C LYS A 160 -5.77 -24.96 -45.06
N ASP A 161 -4.78 -24.08 -45.02
CA ASP A 161 -3.53 -24.23 -45.76
C ASP A 161 -2.73 -25.44 -45.24
N ASN A 162 -2.64 -25.62 -43.92
CA ASN A 162 -2.03 -26.80 -43.32
C ASN A 162 -2.74 -28.09 -43.73
N LYS A 163 -4.08 -28.08 -43.84
CA LYS A 163 -4.84 -29.23 -44.33
C LYS A 163 -4.54 -29.53 -45.80
N ALA A 164 -4.35 -28.50 -46.63
CA ALA A 164 -3.96 -28.65 -48.03
C ALA A 164 -2.54 -29.19 -48.18
N LEU A 165 -1.57 -28.62 -47.46
CA LEU A 165 -0.18 -29.07 -47.42
C LEU A 165 -0.06 -30.52 -46.93
N LYS A 166 -0.86 -30.91 -45.93
CA LYS A 166 -0.88 -32.29 -45.43
C LYS A 166 -1.32 -33.28 -46.51
N LYS A 167 -2.35 -32.94 -47.29
CA LYS A 167 -2.78 -33.77 -48.44
C LYS A 167 -1.69 -33.86 -49.51
N GLU A 168 -0.97 -32.78 -49.75
CA GLU A 168 0.12 -32.76 -50.73
C GLU A 168 1.31 -33.60 -50.28
N VAL A 169 1.67 -33.56 -48.99
CA VAL A 169 2.69 -34.44 -48.40
C VAL A 169 2.27 -35.90 -48.51
N GLU A 170 1.01 -36.23 -48.21
CA GLU A 170 0.47 -37.60 -48.37
C GLU A 170 0.56 -38.07 -49.84
N ARG A 171 0.25 -37.19 -50.81
CA ARG A 171 0.39 -37.46 -52.24
C ARG A 171 1.84 -37.73 -52.64
N LEU A 172 2.78 -36.89 -52.20
CA LEU A 172 4.22 -37.04 -52.49
C LEU A 172 4.79 -38.31 -51.84
N ASN A 173 4.38 -38.63 -50.62
CA ASN A 173 4.77 -39.87 -49.95
C ASN A 173 4.27 -41.09 -50.73
N GLY A 174 3.03 -41.07 -51.20
CA GLY A 174 2.49 -42.14 -52.05
C GLY A 174 3.28 -42.33 -53.36
N LEU A 175 3.72 -41.24 -54.00
CA LEU A 175 4.59 -41.30 -55.17
C LEU A 175 5.98 -41.85 -54.85
N ASN A 176 6.59 -41.42 -53.75
CA ASN A 176 7.88 -41.94 -53.30
C ASN A 176 7.81 -43.43 -52.98
N GLU A 177 6.74 -43.90 -52.35
CA GLU A 177 6.52 -45.32 -52.12
C GLU A 177 6.35 -46.12 -53.42
N ALA A 178 5.66 -45.56 -54.42
CA ALA A 178 5.55 -46.18 -55.74
C ALA A 178 6.91 -46.27 -56.44
N LEU A 179 7.67 -45.17 -56.44
CA LEU A 179 9.02 -45.12 -57.01
C LEU A 179 9.98 -46.08 -56.31
N THR A 180 9.90 -46.17 -54.98
CA THR A 180 10.70 -47.11 -54.19
C THR A 180 10.37 -48.56 -54.55
N ARG A 181 9.08 -48.88 -54.75
CA ARG A 181 8.64 -50.20 -55.24
C ARG A 181 9.14 -50.48 -56.65
N GLU A 182 9.12 -49.50 -57.55
CA GLU A 182 9.68 -49.60 -58.91
C GLU A 182 11.19 -49.91 -58.87
N LEU A 183 11.94 -49.16 -58.04
CA LEU A 183 13.36 -49.40 -57.83
C LEU A 183 13.62 -50.81 -57.28
N GLN A 184 12.85 -51.27 -56.29
CA GLN A 184 12.98 -52.63 -55.76
C GLN A 184 12.70 -53.70 -56.82
N ARG A 185 11.72 -53.50 -57.71
CA ARG A 185 11.47 -54.39 -58.85
C ARG A 185 12.66 -54.42 -59.80
N MET A 186 13.23 -53.27 -60.15
CA MET A 186 14.42 -53.20 -61.00
C MET A 186 15.66 -53.85 -60.36
N HIS A 187 15.84 -53.71 -59.05
CA HIS A 187 16.93 -54.40 -58.35
C HIS A 187 16.72 -55.91 -58.32
N SER A 188 15.46 -56.36 -58.17
CA SER A 188 15.11 -57.78 -58.22
C SER A 188 15.35 -58.38 -59.62
N THR A 189 15.00 -57.66 -60.70
CA THR A 189 15.29 -58.10 -62.07
C THR A 189 16.78 -58.08 -62.41
N ARG A 190 17.54 -57.12 -61.85
CA ARG A 190 19.00 -57.04 -62.01
C ARG A 190 19.73 -58.13 -61.20
N SER A 191 19.20 -58.52 -60.04
CA SER A 191 19.73 -59.64 -59.23
C SER A 191 19.51 -61.01 -59.88
N VAL A 192 18.52 -61.17 -60.77
CA VAL A 192 18.30 -62.42 -61.53
C VAL A 192 19.25 -62.56 -62.73
N HIS A 193 19.94 -61.48 -63.15
CA HIS A 193 20.94 -61.48 -64.24
C HIS A 193 22.39 -61.35 -63.75
N SER A 194 22.64 -61.62 -62.46
CA SER A 194 23.96 -61.53 -61.83
C SER A 194 24.23 -62.72 -60.90
N ASN A 195 23.92 -63.93 -61.37
CA ASN A 195 24.48 -65.16 -60.83
C ASN A 195 25.48 -65.70 -61.85
N ASP A 196 26.65 -65.06 -61.90
CA ASP A 196 27.93 -65.60 -62.39
C ASP A 196 28.96 -64.46 -62.28
N ASP A 197 29.39 -64.20 -61.04
CA ASP A 197 30.76 -63.76 -60.68
C ASP A 197 30.77 -63.24 -59.24
N ALA A 198 30.80 -64.21 -58.31
CA ALA A 198 31.23 -63.99 -56.95
C ALA A 198 32.62 -64.61 -56.77
N SER A 199 33.68 -63.81 -56.89
CA SER A 199 34.92 -64.05 -56.13
C SER A 199 35.85 -62.83 -56.17
N LEU A 200 36.53 -62.57 -55.04
CA LEU A 200 37.60 -61.57 -54.81
C LEU A 200 37.02 -60.15 -54.58
N ILE A 201 37.22 -59.46 -53.46
CA ILE A 201 38.46 -59.19 -52.71
C ILE A 201 38.11 -58.87 -51.25
N ALA A 202 38.86 -59.47 -50.34
CA ALA A 202 38.95 -59.09 -48.94
C ALA A 202 39.78 -57.80 -48.78
N ALA A 203 39.30 -56.83 -47.99
CA ALA A 203 40.19 -55.91 -47.27
C ALA A 203 39.42 -55.18 -46.15
N LYS A 204 39.96 -55.28 -44.94
CA LYS A 204 39.68 -54.42 -43.78
C LYS A 204 40.03 -52.95 -44.13
N PRO A 205 39.50 -51.98 -43.38
CA PRO A 205 40.41 -51.34 -42.43
C PRO A 205 39.83 -51.08 -41.04
N SER A 206 40.76 -51.09 -40.11
CA SER A 206 40.66 -50.72 -38.71
C SER A 206 41.12 -49.27 -38.54
N THR A 207 40.31 -48.44 -37.89
CA THR A 207 40.68 -47.22 -37.12
C THR A 207 39.42 -46.82 -36.34
N ARG A 208 39.27 -47.13 -35.04
CA ARG A 208 39.95 -46.60 -33.85
C ARG A 208 39.85 -45.06 -33.73
N ARG A 209 39.10 -44.65 -32.69
CA ARG A 209 39.31 -43.56 -31.71
C ARG A 209 38.26 -42.44 -31.66
N THR A 210 37.72 -42.32 -30.44
CA THR A 210 37.49 -41.09 -29.65
C THR A 210 36.38 -40.17 -30.20
N THR A 211 35.35 -39.80 -29.45
CA THR A 211 35.34 -39.36 -28.04
C THR A 211 33.97 -39.58 -27.41
N ASP A 212 33.99 -39.92 -26.12
CA ASP A 212 32.95 -39.55 -25.17
C ASP A 212 32.44 -38.12 -25.43
N SER A 213 31.12 -38.00 -25.57
CA SER A 213 30.40 -36.77 -25.21
C SER A 213 29.10 -37.21 -24.56
N ARG A 214 29.24 -37.59 -23.30
CA ARG A 214 28.17 -37.76 -22.35
C ARG A 214 28.24 -36.56 -21.41
N ASP A 215 28.19 -35.36 -21.99
CA ASP A 215 28.17 -34.11 -21.24
C ASP A 215 26.78 -33.49 -21.32
N SER A 216 26.28 -33.19 -20.12
CA SER A 216 25.43 -32.05 -19.80
C SER A 216 24.09 -31.91 -20.52
N ASN A 217 23.18 -32.85 -20.22
CA ASN A 217 21.78 -32.50 -20.02
C ASN A 217 21.64 -31.68 -18.71
N GLN A 218 22.23 -30.47 -18.70
CA GLN A 218 21.95 -29.46 -17.71
C GLN A 218 20.95 -28.51 -18.35
N ALA A 219 19.68 -28.88 -18.25
CA ALA A 219 18.58 -27.99 -18.60
C ALA A 219 18.67 -26.77 -17.68
N SER A 220 19.26 -25.70 -18.21
CA SER A 220 19.11 -24.34 -17.70
C SER A 220 17.65 -23.94 -17.89
N PHE A 221 16.80 -24.34 -16.94
CA PHE A 221 15.48 -23.77 -16.74
C PHE A 221 15.62 -22.44 -15.99
N GLY A 222 16.30 -21.47 -16.61
CA GLY A 222 16.12 -20.07 -16.28
C GLY A 222 15.04 -19.50 -17.20
N PRO A 223 13.99 -18.84 -16.69
CA PRO A 223 13.07 -18.14 -17.57
C PRO A 223 13.82 -17.02 -18.31
N PRO A 224 13.54 -16.78 -19.61
CA PRO A 224 14.15 -15.69 -20.34
C PRO A 224 13.78 -14.34 -19.70
N ALA A 225 14.79 -13.58 -19.28
CA ALA A 225 14.67 -12.30 -18.56
C ALA A 225 13.77 -11.26 -19.24
N ALA A 226 13.52 -11.37 -20.55
CA ALA A 226 12.71 -10.43 -21.32
C ALA A 226 11.19 -10.56 -21.09
N LYS A 227 10.68 -11.63 -20.46
CA LYS A 227 9.22 -11.85 -20.29
C LYS A 227 8.69 -11.61 -18.87
N VAL A 228 9.55 -11.31 -17.89
CA VAL A 228 9.13 -11.05 -16.51
C VAL A 228 8.55 -9.63 -16.35
N ASN A 229 9.00 -8.67 -17.17
CA ASN A 229 8.61 -7.26 -17.03
C ASN A 229 7.18 -6.90 -17.52
N ALA A 230 6.47 -7.80 -18.20
CA ALA A 230 5.11 -7.52 -18.67
C ALA A 230 4.05 -7.50 -17.54
N TRP A 231 4.39 -7.99 -16.34
CA TRP A 231 3.45 -8.12 -15.21
C TRP A 231 3.55 -6.98 -14.17
N ALA A 232 4.57 -6.10 -14.27
CA ALA A 232 4.71 -4.93 -13.39
C ALA A 232 3.50 -3.97 -13.44
N HIS A 233 2.68 -4.07 -14.50
CA HIS A 233 1.43 -3.30 -14.64
C HIS A 233 0.19 -3.98 -14.05
N THR A 234 0.27 -5.26 -13.63
CA THR A 234 -0.87 -6.03 -13.13
C THR A 234 -0.96 -6.05 -11.59
N ILE A 235 0.12 -5.69 -10.88
CA ILE A 235 0.23 -5.86 -9.42
C ILE A 235 0.14 -4.53 -8.64
N SER A 236 -0.03 -3.39 -9.32
CA SER A 236 -0.30 -2.11 -8.62
C SER A 236 -1.71 -2.16 -8.01
N PRO A 237 -1.88 -2.07 -6.68
CA PRO A 237 -3.20 -2.01 -6.07
C PRO A 237 -3.81 -0.66 -6.43
N ARG A 238 -4.69 -0.64 -7.44
CA ARG A 238 -5.62 0.47 -7.60
C ARG A 238 -6.45 0.48 -6.32
N LYS A 239 -6.31 1.52 -5.50
CA LYS A 239 -7.33 1.93 -4.52
C LYS A 239 -8.63 2.15 -5.30
N GLY A 240 -9.36 1.08 -5.52
CA GLY A 240 -10.64 1.03 -6.19
C GLY A 240 -11.51 0.17 -5.32
N ASN A 241 -12.57 0.78 -4.80
CA ASN A 241 -13.59 0.15 -3.97
C ASN A 241 -14.02 -1.19 -4.59
N PHE A 242 -13.52 -2.31 -4.06
CA PHE A 242 -13.92 -3.66 -4.44
C PHE A 242 -15.25 -4.02 -3.75
N ASN A 243 -16.29 -3.25 -4.03
CA ASN A 243 -17.65 -3.59 -3.64
C ASN A 243 -18.47 -3.90 -4.89
N GLY A 244 -18.72 -5.21 -5.11
CA GLY A 244 -20.06 -5.66 -5.47
C GLY A 244 -20.46 -5.77 -6.94
N ALA A 245 -19.57 -6.06 -7.89
CA ALA A 245 -19.99 -6.43 -9.24
C ALA A 245 -19.45 -7.81 -9.65
N MET A 246 -20.38 -8.77 -9.75
CA MET A 246 -20.29 -10.10 -10.38
C MET A 246 -18.95 -10.85 -10.25
N ARG A 247 -18.79 -11.60 -9.14
CA ARG A 247 -17.90 -12.76 -9.09
C ARG A 247 -18.59 -13.94 -9.79
N ASP A 248 -17.88 -14.55 -10.74
CA ASP A 248 -18.26 -15.82 -11.36
C ASP A 248 -18.38 -16.91 -10.27
N PRO A 249 -19.50 -17.65 -10.14
CA PRO A 249 -19.78 -18.55 -9.01
C PRO A 249 -18.84 -19.75 -8.84
N GLY A 250 -17.80 -19.90 -9.67
CA GLY A 250 -16.88 -21.04 -9.64
C GLY A 250 -15.51 -20.78 -9.02
N GLN A 251 -15.13 -19.53 -8.72
CA GLN A 251 -13.76 -19.21 -8.31
C GLN A 251 -13.60 -19.19 -6.79
N ILE A 252 -13.21 -20.35 -6.23
CA ILE A 252 -12.84 -20.48 -4.81
C ILE A 252 -11.59 -19.62 -4.56
N SER A 253 -11.78 -18.40 -4.08
CA SER A 253 -10.68 -17.55 -3.64
C SER A 253 -10.09 -18.16 -2.37
N ARG A 254 -8.81 -18.54 -2.38
CA ARG A 254 -8.14 -19.10 -1.20
C ARG A 254 -8.00 -17.99 -0.16
N GLU A 255 -8.70 -18.13 0.96
CA GLU A 255 -8.52 -17.23 2.10
C GLU A 255 -7.38 -17.74 2.99
N LEU A 256 -6.36 -16.90 3.19
CA LEU A 256 -5.26 -17.20 4.11
C LEU A 256 -5.60 -16.67 5.50
N THR A 257 -5.47 -17.53 6.50
CA THR A 257 -5.47 -17.08 7.90
C THR A 257 -4.21 -16.27 8.19
N LEU A 258 -4.26 -15.37 9.18
CA LEU A 258 -3.09 -14.58 9.59
C LEU A 258 -1.87 -15.46 9.89
N LYS A 259 -2.06 -16.59 10.57
CA LYS A 259 -0.96 -17.51 10.87
C LYS A 259 -0.34 -18.08 9.60
N GLN A 260 -1.16 -18.58 8.66
CA GLN A 260 -0.67 -19.11 7.39
C GLN A 260 0.08 -18.05 6.58
N LEU A 261 -0.43 -16.81 6.56
CA LEU A 261 0.25 -15.71 5.88
C LEU A 261 1.62 -15.43 6.52
N LYS A 262 1.70 -15.37 7.86
CA LYS A 262 2.97 -15.11 8.56
C LYS A 262 4.00 -16.22 8.37
N ASP A 263 3.57 -17.48 8.43
CA ASP A 263 4.44 -18.63 8.17
C ASP A 263 4.98 -18.54 6.72
N LEU A 264 4.12 -18.21 5.76
CA LEU A 264 4.50 -18.03 4.36
C LEU A 264 5.44 -16.84 4.14
N ILE A 265 5.20 -15.70 4.79
CA ILE A 265 6.11 -14.54 4.77
C ILE A 265 7.48 -14.95 5.30
N GLY A 266 7.52 -15.70 6.41
CA GLY A 266 8.75 -16.25 6.97
C GLY A 266 9.53 -17.10 5.98
N ASP A 267 8.85 -18.04 5.32
CA ASP A 267 9.44 -18.90 4.28
C ASP A 267 9.98 -18.11 3.10
N ILE A 268 9.24 -17.10 2.63
CA ILE A 268 9.62 -16.26 1.48
C ILE A 268 10.90 -15.49 1.78
N PHE A 269 10.98 -14.80 2.92
CA PHE A 269 12.20 -14.07 3.30
C PHE A 269 13.40 -15.01 3.50
N ALA A 270 13.19 -16.18 4.12
CA ALA A 270 14.26 -17.16 4.32
C ALA A 270 14.76 -17.73 2.98
N SER A 271 13.86 -17.94 2.01
CA SER A 271 14.20 -18.31 0.64
C SER A 271 14.94 -17.17 -0.08
N LYS A 272 14.47 -15.93 0.07
CA LYS A 272 15.06 -14.73 -0.55
C LYS A 272 16.51 -14.55 -0.14
N ALA A 273 16.79 -14.58 1.16
CA ALA A 273 18.16 -14.46 1.68
C ALA A 273 19.11 -15.51 1.07
N LYS A 274 18.63 -16.74 0.86
CA LYS A 274 19.42 -17.80 0.17
C LYS A 274 19.53 -17.56 -1.33
N SER A 275 18.52 -16.97 -1.97
CA SER A 275 18.55 -16.57 -3.38
C SER A 275 19.59 -15.48 -3.61
N ASP A 276 19.56 -14.43 -2.79
CA ASP A 276 20.44 -13.27 -2.91
C ASP A 276 21.92 -13.66 -2.78
N VAL A 277 22.27 -14.50 -1.80
CA VAL A 277 23.63 -15.03 -1.66
C VAL A 277 24.06 -15.85 -2.88
N ARG A 278 23.14 -16.60 -3.51
CA ARG A 278 23.43 -17.37 -4.73
C ARG A 278 23.60 -16.47 -5.94
N GLN A 279 22.74 -15.47 -6.11
CA GLN A 279 22.80 -14.49 -7.19
C GLN A 279 24.09 -13.67 -7.10
N GLN A 280 24.43 -13.20 -5.89
CA GLN A 280 25.70 -12.49 -5.64
C GLN A 280 26.91 -13.33 -6.02
N LYS A 281 26.96 -14.61 -5.61
CA LYS A 281 28.06 -15.53 -5.98
C LYS A 281 28.12 -15.82 -7.49
N ALA A 282 26.97 -15.79 -8.17
CA ALA A 282 26.86 -16.00 -9.60
C ALA A 282 27.07 -14.73 -10.44
N GLY A 283 27.31 -13.58 -9.81
CA GLY A 283 27.38 -12.29 -10.51
C GLY A 283 26.06 -11.89 -11.18
N GLN A 284 24.93 -12.34 -10.64
CA GLN A 284 23.60 -12.01 -11.15
C GLN A 284 23.00 -10.84 -10.36
N PRO A 285 22.16 -10.00 -11.00
CA PRO A 285 21.49 -8.90 -10.32
C PRO A 285 20.56 -9.44 -9.24
N ARG A 286 20.49 -8.72 -8.12
CA ARG A 286 19.59 -9.03 -7.02
C ARG A 286 18.15 -8.80 -7.47
N GLU A 287 17.31 -9.83 -7.35
CA GLU A 287 15.88 -9.72 -7.65
C GLU A 287 15.11 -8.95 -6.55
N THR A 288 14.00 -8.32 -6.90
CA THR A 288 13.11 -7.67 -5.92
C THR A 288 12.32 -8.69 -5.11
N MET A 289 11.74 -8.29 -3.97
CA MET A 289 10.87 -9.18 -3.20
C MET A 289 9.67 -9.67 -4.03
N GLU A 290 9.04 -8.81 -4.83
CA GLU A 290 7.91 -9.20 -5.70
C GLU A 290 8.33 -10.28 -6.71
N GLN A 291 9.46 -10.08 -7.39
CA GLN A 291 10.03 -11.06 -8.33
C GLN A 291 10.33 -12.39 -7.62
N HIS A 292 10.88 -12.32 -6.41
CA HIS A 292 11.18 -13.53 -5.64
C HIS A 292 9.93 -14.27 -5.16
N VAL A 293 8.86 -13.57 -4.77
CA VAL A 293 7.60 -14.23 -4.41
C VAL A 293 7.10 -15.07 -5.60
N TYR A 294 7.15 -14.53 -6.81
CA TYR A 294 6.80 -15.28 -8.01
C TYR A 294 7.73 -16.48 -8.24
N ALA A 295 9.05 -16.30 -8.13
CA ALA A 295 10.03 -17.37 -8.29
C ALA A 295 9.83 -18.49 -7.24
N PHE A 296 9.61 -18.11 -5.98
CA PHE A 296 9.32 -19.00 -4.86
C PHE A 296 8.05 -19.84 -5.11
N LEU A 297 6.95 -19.20 -5.52
CA LEU A 297 5.70 -19.90 -5.84
C LEU A 297 5.86 -20.80 -7.08
N THR A 298 6.63 -20.36 -8.07
CA THR A 298 6.95 -21.16 -9.26
C THR A 298 7.69 -22.43 -8.88
N GLN A 299 8.72 -22.32 -8.03
CA GLN A 299 9.47 -23.47 -7.52
C GLN A 299 8.58 -24.40 -6.68
N LYS A 300 7.66 -23.83 -5.88
CA LYS A 300 6.81 -24.60 -4.96
C LYS A 300 5.65 -25.33 -5.64
N PHE A 301 5.04 -24.75 -6.68
CA PHE A 301 3.80 -25.26 -7.27
C PHE A 301 3.90 -25.65 -8.75
N GLY A 302 4.80 -25.04 -9.53
CA GLY A 302 5.03 -25.34 -10.96
C GLY A 302 3.91 -24.95 -11.94
N LEU A 303 2.64 -24.90 -11.50
CA LEU A 303 1.48 -24.58 -12.34
C LEU A 303 1.10 -23.09 -12.27
N LYS A 304 1.05 -22.42 -13.44
CA LYS A 304 0.75 -20.98 -13.55
C LYS A 304 -0.55 -20.55 -12.86
N GLN A 305 -1.63 -21.33 -13.03
CA GLN A 305 -2.92 -21.04 -12.42
C GLN A 305 -2.86 -21.04 -10.89
N ILE A 306 -2.19 -22.03 -10.31
CA ILE A 306 -2.03 -22.12 -8.85
C ILE A 306 -1.18 -20.96 -8.35
N ILE A 307 -0.12 -20.59 -9.07
CA ILE A 307 0.73 -19.44 -8.73
C ILE A 307 -0.11 -18.15 -8.70
N THR A 308 -0.94 -17.91 -9.72
CA THR A 308 -1.82 -16.73 -9.76
C THR A 308 -2.85 -16.71 -8.63
N GLU A 309 -3.43 -17.86 -8.27
CA GLU A 309 -4.35 -17.97 -7.12
C GLU A 309 -3.65 -17.63 -5.80
N TRP A 310 -2.43 -18.15 -5.58
CA TRP A 310 -1.66 -17.87 -4.37
C TRP A 310 -1.21 -16.41 -4.30
N LEU A 311 -0.79 -15.81 -5.42
CA LEU A 311 -0.44 -14.39 -5.45
C LEU A 311 -1.63 -13.51 -5.06
N ALA A 312 -2.80 -13.76 -5.65
CA ALA A 312 -4.02 -13.03 -5.32
C ALA A 312 -4.40 -13.21 -3.84
N ALA A 313 -4.30 -14.44 -3.31
CA ALA A 313 -4.57 -14.74 -1.91
C ALA A 313 -3.58 -14.05 -0.95
N ILE A 314 -2.29 -14.00 -1.28
CA ILE A 314 -1.27 -13.29 -0.50
C ILE A 314 -1.56 -11.79 -0.48
N LEU A 315 -1.82 -11.18 -1.64
CA LEU A 315 -2.07 -9.74 -1.73
C LEU A 315 -3.34 -9.34 -0.97
N ALA A 316 -4.43 -10.09 -1.12
CA ALA A 316 -5.68 -9.86 -0.39
C ALA A 316 -5.48 -10.02 1.14
N ALA A 317 -4.73 -11.04 1.57
CA ALA A 317 -4.46 -11.24 2.99
C ALA A 317 -3.52 -10.16 3.55
N VAL A 318 -2.53 -9.69 2.79
CA VAL A 318 -1.67 -8.57 3.17
C VAL A 318 -2.50 -7.30 3.36
N GLU A 319 -3.38 -6.98 2.41
CA GLU A 319 -4.28 -5.82 2.52
C GLU A 319 -5.19 -5.90 3.75
N HIS A 320 -5.75 -7.09 4.02
CA HIS A 320 -6.63 -7.31 5.15
C HIS A 320 -5.91 -7.21 6.51
N TYR A 321 -4.73 -7.82 6.64
CA TYR A 321 -4.05 -7.94 7.94
C TYR A 321 -3.00 -6.85 8.21
N ALA A 322 -2.56 -6.06 7.22
CA ALA A 322 -1.53 -5.02 7.42
C ALA A 322 -1.94 -3.95 8.45
N SER A 323 -3.24 -3.67 8.58
CA SER A 323 -3.75 -2.71 9.58
C SER A 323 -3.60 -3.20 11.02
N VAL A 324 -3.51 -4.52 11.24
CA VAL A 324 -3.48 -5.14 12.57
C VAL A 324 -2.12 -5.75 12.93
N ASP A 325 -1.36 -6.30 11.97
CA ASP A 325 -0.07 -6.96 12.22
C ASP A 325 1.09 -6.24 11.50
N ALA A 326 2.11 -5.86 12.28
CA ALA A 326 3.28 -5.08 11.84
C ALA A 326 4.22 -5.85 10.90
N GLU A 327 4.30 -7.18 11.02
CA GLU A 327 5.14 -8.01 10.13
C GLU A 327 4.47 -8.11 8.75
N VAL A 328 3.15 -8.26 8.72
CA VAL A 328 2.37 -8.21 7.48
C VAL A 328 2.43 -6.82 6.83
N ALA A 329 2.31 -5.76 7.64
CA ALA A 329 2.47 -4.38 7.17
C ALA A 329 3.83 -4.17 6.51
N LEU A 330 4.92 -4.56 7.18
CA LEU A 330 6.28 -4.50 6.64
C LEU A 330 6.37 -5.28 5.33
N PHE A 331 5.92 -6.53 5.29
CA PHE A 331 5.98 -7.34 4.08
C PHE A 331 5.26 -6.67 2.90
N GLY A 332 4.06 -6.10 3.14
CA GLY A 332 3.35 -5.33 2.14
C GLY A 332 4.11 -4.09 1.66
N LYS A 333 4.80 -3.39 2.55
CA LYS A 333 5.66 -2.25 2.23
C LYS A 333 6.88 -2.65 1.39
N VAL A 334 7.53 -3.77 1.74
CA VAL A 334 8.65 -4.32 0.98
C VAL A 334 8.22 -4.74 -0.42
N LEU A 335 7.05 -5.40 -0.57
CA LEU A 335 6.52 -5.77 -1.89
C LEU A 335 6.29 -4.56 -2.81
N ARG A 336 5.94 -3.39 -2.25
CA ARG A 336 5.70 -2.16 -3.01
C ARG A 336 6.94 -1.29 -3.20
N ASN A 337 8.12 -1.78 -2.82
CA ASN A 337 9.36 -1.01 -2.82
C ASN A 337 9.21 0.31 -2.04
N GLU A 338 8.54 0.25 -0.88
CA GLU A 338 8.37 1.39 0.05
C GLU A 338 9.34 1.31 1.24
N VAL A 339 9.79 0.10 1.57
CA VAL A 339 10.75 -0.20 2.64
C VAL A 339 11.69 -1.30 2.14
N GLU A 340 12.97 -1.22 2.49
CA GLU A 340 13.98 -2.21 2.14
C GLU A 340 13.78 -3.55 2.86
N GLU A 341 14.23 -4.64 2.23
CA GLU A 341 14.09 -6.00 2.75
C GLU A 341 14.78 -6.19 4.12
N GLU A 342 15.90 -5.51 4.31
CA GLU A 342 16.78 -5.55 5.48
C GLU A 342 16.12 -4.98 6.75
N PHE A 343 15.08 -4.15 6.61
CA PHE A 343 14.36 -3.59 7.75
C PHE A 343 13.70 -4.67 8.61
N ARG A 344 13.48 -5.89 8.07
CA ARG A 344 13.02 -7.05 8.84
C ARG A 344 13.97 -7.41 9.99
N GLU A 345 15.28 -7.26 9.78
CA GLU A 345 16.26 -7.49 10.84
C GLU A 345 16.16 -6.41 11.92
N HIS A 346 15.88 -5.16 11.53
CA HIS A 346 15.61 -4.09 12.48
C HIS A 346 14.38 -4.40 13.34
N GLN A 347 13.26 -4.83 12.75
CA GLN A 347 12.09 -5.27 13.53
C GLN A 347 12.42 -6.44 14.48
N SER A 348 13.26 -7.37 14.06
CA SER A 348 13.70 -8.49 14.90
C SER A 348 14.52 -8.01 16.10
N ARG A 349 15.40 -7.03 15.90
CA ARG A 349 16.16 -6.37 16.99
C ARG A 349 15.25 -5.62 17.95
N VAL A 350 14.28 -4.86 17.44
CA VAL A 350 13.29 -4.15 18.28
C VAL A 350 12.49 -5.14 19.13
N ARG A 351 12.06 -6.27 18.54
CA ARG A 351 11.36 -7.32 19.29
C ARG A 351 12.23 -7.86 20.43
N GLY A 352 13.51 -8.13 20.18
CA GLY A 352 14.46 -8.54 21.20
C GLY A 352 14.57 -7.50 22.32
N ALA A 353 14.80 -6.23 21.95
CA ALA A 353 14.92 -5.13 22.90
C ALA A 353 13.69 -4.95 23.79
N VAL A 354 12.48 -5.11 23.25
CA VAL A 354 11.23 -5.06 24.04
C VAL A 354 11.14 -6.22 25.03
N VAL A 355 11.55 -7.43 24.65
CA VAL A 355 11.60 -8.60 25.55
C VAL A 355 12.67 -8.42 26.63
N ASP A 356 13.84 -7.90 26.26
CA ASP A 356 14.94 -7.64 27.20
C ASP A 356 14.59 -6.53 28.19
N ALA A 357 13.92 -5.47 27.73
CA ALA A 357 13.38 -4.42 28.59
C ALA A 357 12.33 -4.97 29.55
N LEU A 358 11.46 -5.89 29.10
CA LEU A 358 10.52 -6.60 29.97
C LEU A 358 11.24 -7.45 31.02
N ARG A 359 12.24 -8.24 30.62
CA ARG A 359 13.05 -9.06 31.54
C ARG A 359 13.75 -8.20 32.58
N SER A 360 14.38 -7.11 32.16
CA SER A 360 15.05 -6.14 33.04
C SER A 360 14.07 -5.53 34.07
N SER A 361 12.90 -5.09 33.60
CA SER A 361 11.87 -4.48 34.47
C SER A 361 11.32 -5.51 35.47
N LEU A 362 11.10 -6.76 35.06
CA LEU A 362 10.67 -7.83 35.97
C LEU A 362 11.77 -8.23 36.96
N ALA A 363 13.04 -8.28 36.55
CA ALA A 363 14.17 -8.58 37.44
C ALA A 363 14.32 -7.52 38.53
N GLN A 364 14.23 -6.24 38.16
CA GLN A 364 14.32 -5.12 39.10
C GLN A 364 13.21 -5.17 40.17
N ARG A 365 12.02 -5.64 39.80
CA ARG A 365 10.88 -5.77 40.72
C ARG A 365 10.90 -7.07 41.54
N ASN A 366 11.70 -8.05 41.14
CA ASN A 366 11.79 -9.34 41.81
C ASN A 366 13.26 -9.75 42.06
N PRO A 367 14.02 -9.02 42.91
CA PRO A 367 15.46 -9.24 43.06
C PRO A 367 15.86 -10.61 43.64
N LEU A 368 14.91 -11.32 44.25
CA LEU A 368 15.14 -12.62 44.90
C LEU A 368 14.81 -13.82 44.01
N LEU A 369 14.24 -13.60 42.81
CA LEU A 369 13.94 -14.70 41.89
C LEU A 369 15.22 -15.24 41.25
N SER A 370 15.26 -16.57 41.07
CA SER A 370 16.31 -17.21 40.28
C SER A 370 16.18 -16.84 38.80
N ASP A 371 17.24 -17.05 38.02
CA ASP A 371 17.21 -16.73 36.57
C ASP A 371 16.22 -17.63 35.80
N ASP A 372 16.04 -18.88 36.25
CA ASP A 372 15.05 -19.82 35.69
C ASP A 372 13.61 -19.36 35.97
N ASP A 373 13.34 -18.95 37.21
CA ASP A 373 12.03 -18.41 37.60
C ASP A 373 11.72 -17.10 36.88
N LEU A 374 12.72 -16.23 36.71
CA LEU A 374 12.60 -15.00 35.93
C LEU A 374 12.30 -15.30 34.46
N THR A 375 12.97 -16.28 33.87
CA THR A 375 12.72 -16.72 32.48
C THR A 375 11.29 -17.22 32.30
N GLU A 376 10.79 -18.02 33.25
CA GLU A 376 9.41 -18.50 33.22
C GLU A 376 8.39 -17.36 33.44
N LEU A 377 8.71 -16.39 34.31
CA LEU A 377 7.90 -15.19 34.52
C LEU A 377 7.81 -14.36 33.24
N VAL A 378 8.93 -14.13 32.55
CA VAL A 378 8.96 -13.44 31.25
C VAL A 378 8.11 -14.22 30.24
N ARG A 379 8.29 -15.54 30.14
CA ARG A 379 7.52 -16.40 29.23
C ARG A 379 6.01 -16.30 29.47
N ARG A 380 5.59 -16.21 30.73
CA ARG A 380 4.19 -16.02 31.13
C ARG A 380 3.70 -14.62 30.74
N SER A 381 4.47 -13.57 31.02
CA SER A 381 4.12 -12.18 30.70
C SER A 381 4.01 -11.94 29.19
N VAL A 382 4.88 -12.55 28.38
CA VAL A 382 4.84 -12.47 26.91
C VAL A 382 3.53 -13.04 26.34
N LYS A 383 2.94 -14.05 27.01
CA LYS A 383 1.66 -14.65 26.62
C LYS A 383 0.44 -13.94 27.23
N GLY A 384 0.65 -13.03 28.18
CA GLY A 384 -0.39 -12.43 29.01
C GLY A 384 -0.53 -10.92 28.87
N SER A 385 -1.13 -10.32 29.90
CA SER A 385 -1.25 -8.87 30.05
C SER A 385 -0.15 -8.33 30.97
N LEU A 386 0.22 -7.08 30.72
CA LEU A 386 1.15 -6.30 31.53
C LEU A 386 0.41 -5.22 32.29
N ALA A 387 0.78 -5.03 33.55
CA ALA A 387 0.32 -3.90 34.36
C ALA A 387 0.94 -2.58 33.88
N GLN A 388 0.24 -1.47 34.19
CA GLN A 388 0.62 -0.10 33.79
C GLN A 388 2.07 0.27 34.04
N ASP A 389 2.51 0.06 35.26
CA ASP A 389 3.88 0.34 35.68
C ASP A 389 4.91 -0.44 34.85
N VAL A 390 4.66 -1.72 34.56
CA VAL A 390 5.57 -2.57 33.77
C VAL A 390 5.66 -2.09 32.33
N TRP A 391 4.53 -1.88 31.64
CA TRP A 391 4.60 -1.47 30.24
C TRP A 391 5.11 -0.04 30.07
N CYS A 392 4.86 0.86 31.03
CA CYS A 392 5.49 2.19 31.06
C CYS A 392 7.01 2.08 31.14
N GLU A 393 7.53 1.24 32.03
CA GLU A 393 8.97 1.03 32.19
C GLU A 393 9.61 0.43 30.93
N VAL A 394 8.94 -0.55 30.31
CA VAL A 394 9.39 -1.15 29.04
C VAL A 394 9.48 -0.09 27.93
N VAL A 395 8.44 0.74 27.77
CA VAL A 395 8.45 1.79 26.73
C VAL A 395 9.57 2.81 26.99
N ASN A 396 9.76 3.26 28.23
CA ASN A 396 10.82 4.21 28.56
C ASN A 396 12.25 3.63 28.38
N LYS A 397 12.42 2.31 28.46
CA LYS A 397 13.71 1.65 28.20
C LYS A 397 13.99 1.44 26.71
N VAL A 398 12.95 1.20 25.91
CA VAL A 398 13.10 0.87 24.47
C VAL A 398 13.15 2.12 23.59
N PHE A 399 12.38 3.15 23.94
CA PHE A 399 12.21 4.34 23.11
C PHE A 399 13.03 5.52 23.62
N LYS A 400 13.45 6.39 22.71
CA LYS A 400 14.12 7.65 23.06
C LYS A 400 13.16 8.55 23.83
N ALA A 401 13.69 9.44 24.68
CA ALA A 401 12.90 10.36 25.50
C ALA A 401 11.89 11.22 24.69
N LYS A 402 12.21 11.54 23.44
CA LYS A 402 11.31 12.29 22.53
C LYS A 402 10.12 11.44 22.05
N ASP A 403 10.33 10.14 21.84
CA ASP A 403 9.34 9.25 21.21
C ASP A 403 8.47 8.52 22.25
N ALA A 404 9.04 8.28 23.44
CA ALA A 404 8.37 7.53 24.51
C ALA A 404 6.97 8.09 24.88
N PRO A 405 6.74 9.41 25.02
CA PRO A 405 5.41 9.94 25.36
C PRO A 405 4.32 9.56 24.34
N ILE A 406 4.65 9.61 23.05
CA ILE A 406 3.70 9.30 21.96
C ILE A 406 3.39 7.80 21.95
N VAL A 407 4.40 6.96 22.17
CA VAL A 407 4.21 5.51 22.26
C VAL A 407 3.40 5.14 23.50
N LEU A 408 3.68 5.76 24.66
CA LEU A 408 2.91 5.57 25.89
C LEU A 408 1.43 5.92 25.70
N GLU A 409 1.13 7.02 25.00
CA GLU A 409 -0.25 7.41 24.68
C GLU A 409 -0.96 6.34 23.83
N ARG A 410 -0.29 5.81 22.79
CA ARG A 410 -0.83 4.72 21.97
C ARG A 410 -1.09 3.43 22.78
N VAL A 411 -0.17 3.09 23.68
CA VAL A 411 -0.31 1.92 24.57
C VAL A 411 -1.44 2.12 25.57
N GLN A 412 -1.56 3.32 26.14
CA GLN A 412 -2.64 3.69 27.05
C GLN A 412 -4.00 3.59 26.35
N HIS A 413 -4.13 4.09 25.11
CA HIS A 413 -5.35 3.96 24.33
C HIS A 413 -5.71 2.49 24.06
N ALA A 414 -4.72 1.64 23.76
CA ALA A 414 -4.93 0.21 23.60
C ALA A 414 -5.33 -0.49 24.91
N ALA A 415 -4.88 0.02 26.06
CA ALA A 415 -5.23 -0.50 27.39
C ALA A 415 -6.63 -0.06 27.86
N THR A 416 -7.10 1.13 27.44
CA THR A 416 -8.43 1.64 27.82
C THR A 416 -9.54 1.22 26.88
N THR A 417 -9.21 0.74 25.67
CA THR A 417 -10.21 0.22 24.73
C THR A 417 -10.92 -0.98 25.38
N PRO A 418 -12.22 -0.90 25.68
CA PRO A 418 -12.90 -1.92 26.46
C PRO A 418 -12.93 -3.24 25.67
N SER A 419 -12.17 -4.23 26.14
CA SER A 419 -12.36 -5.61 25.68
C SER A 419 -13.73 -6.05 26.19
N PRO A 420 -14.63 -6.58 25.35
CA PRO A 420 -15.99 -6.95 25.74
C PRO A 420 -15.98 -8.18 26.66
N VAL A 421 -15.61 -7.98 27.92
CA VAL A 421 -15.71 -8.98 28.97
C VAL A 421 -17.05 -8.77 29.65
N ARG A 422 -18.03 -9.61 29.30
CA ARG A 422 -19.31 -9.70 30.03
C ARG A 422 -19.01 -10.20 31.44
N THR A 423 -19.04 -9.33 32.43
CA THR A 423 -19.06 -9.76 33.83
C THR A 423 -20.49 -10.12 34.22
N ALA A 424 -20.68 -11.32 34.74
CA ALA A 424 -21.99 -11.85 35.17
C ALA A 424 -22.48 -11.27 36.52
N SER A 425 -21.75 -10.32 37.10
CA SER A 425 -21.96 -9.84 38.47
C SER A 425 -22.01 -8.32 38.46
N GLY A 426 -23.21 -7.75 38.45
CA GLY A 426 -23.50 -6.32 38.46
C GLY A 426 -23.09 -5.59 39.75
N ARG A 427 -21.81 -5.66 40.13
CA ARG A 427 -21.20 -4.83 41.17
C ARG A 427 -20.36 -3.74 40.51
N LEU A 428 -20.44 -2.53 41.08
CA LEU A 428 -19.55 -1.41 40.78
C LEU A 428 -18.12 -1.81 41.13
N ALA A 429 -17.35 -2.24 40.13
CA ALA A 429 -15.94 -2.57 40.29
C ALA A 429 -15.12 -1.29 40.38
N GLU A 430 -14.12 -1.29 41.27
CA GLU A 430 -12.99 -0.33 41.23
C GLU A 430 -12.53 -0.14 39.78
N GLN A 431 -12.19 1.09 39.40
CA GLN A 431 -11.71 1.36 38.05
C GLN A 431 -10.59 0.38 37.71
N PRO A 432 -10.77 -0.48 36.67
CA PRO A 432 -9.78 -1.48 36.34
C PRO A 432 -8.48 -0.77 35.99
N ARG A 433 -7.39 -1.13 36.68
CA ARG A 433 -6.07 -0.63 36.33
C ARG A 433 -5.80 -0.95 34.87
N PRO A 434 -5.29 -0.01 34.06
CA PRO A 434 -5.12 -0.23 32.63
C PRO A 434 -4.04 -1.30 32.40
N GLU A 435 -4.48 -2.47 31.91
CA GLU A 435 -3.62 -3.57 31.51
C GLU A 435 -3.58 -3.68 29.98
N VAL A 436 -2.41 -4.00 29.43
CA VAL A 436 -2.24 -4.21 27.98
C VAL A 436 -1.68 -5.60 27.70
N ARG A 437 -2.22 -6.30 26.70
CA ARG A 437 -1.61 -7.56 26.24
C ARG A 437 -0.21 -7.29 25.71
N PHE A 438 0.78 -8.11 26.07
CA PHE A 438 2.15 -7.95 25.57
C PHE A 438 2.22 -7.95 24.04
N SER A 439 1.38 -8.77 23.40
CA SER A 439 1.24 -8.78 21.95
C SER A 439 0.82 -7.43 21.37
N ALA A 440 -0.07 -6.68 22.03
CA ALA A 440 -0.49 -5.36 21.58
C ALA A 440 0.63 -4.34 21.76
N LEU A 441 1.33 -4.34 22.91
CA LEU A 441 2.52 -3.51 23.12
C LEU A 441 3.57 -3.76 22.04
N MET A 442 3.85 -5.03 21.73
CA MET A 442 4.79 -5.41 20.68
C MET A 442 4.37 -4.89 19.30
N GLN A 443 3.08 -5.02 18.95
CA GLN A 443 2.57 -4.52 17.67
C GLN A 443 2.66 -2.99 17.56
N ILE A 444 2.35 -2.27 18.64
CA ILE A 444 2.49 -0.81 18.69
C ILE A 444 3.96 -0.40 18.52
N ALA A 445 4.88 -1.07 19.22
CA ALA A 445 6.30 -0.80 19.11
C ALA A 445 6.83 -1.03 17.69
N LEU A 446 6.52 -2.18 17.08
CA LEU A 446 6.97 -2.50 15.72
C LEU A 446 6.37 -1.57 14.67
N LYS A 447 5.09 -1.19 14.79
CA LYS A 447 4.46 -0.22 13.88
C LYS A 447 5.07 1.16 14.03
N TRP A 448 5.36 1.62 15.26
CA TRP A 448 6.02 2.91 15.47
C TRP A 448 7.36 2.99 14.73
N HIS A 449 8.19 1.96 14.86
CA HIS A 449 9.47 1.90 14.13
C HIS A 449 9.28 1.86 12.62
N LEU A 450 8.28 1.12 12.12
CA LEU A 450 7.96 1.09 10.70
C LEU A 450 7.48 2.45 10.17
N ASP A 451 6.56 3.11 10.87
CA ASP A 451 6.03 4.44 10.51
C ASP A 451 7.12 5.52 10.53
N ALA A 452 8.04 5.44 11.50
CA ALA A 452 9.19 6.34 11.58
C ALA A 452 10.15 6.14 10.41
N HIS A 453 10.43 4.88 10.06
CA HIS A 453 11.31 4.53 8.95
C HIS A 453 10.69 4.89 7.59
N GLU A 454 9.38 4.67 7.42
CA GLU A 454 8.67 5.08 6.20
C GLU A 454 8.73 6.59 5.99
N ARG A 455 8.52 7.39 7.04
CA ARG A 455 8.68 8.84 6.97
C ARG A 455 10.11 9.24 6.58
N ALA A 456 11.11 8.53 7.11
CA ALA A 456 12.50 8.78 6.77
C ALA A 456 12.84 8.43 5.31
N LEU A 457 12.21 7.38 4.77
CA LEU A 457 12.41 6.96 3.39
C LEU A 457 11.55 7.69 2.36
N SER A 458 10.53 8.47 2.77
CA SER A 458 9.62 9.14 1.83
C SER A 458 10.34 9.88 0.69
N PRO A 459 11.40 10.68 0.94
CA PRO A 459 12.12 11.36 -0.14
C PRO A 459 12.77 10.40 -1.14
N VAL A 460 13.30 9.26 -0.67
CA VAL A 460 13.87 8.21 -1.53
C VAL A 460 12.81 7.53 -2.35
N VAL A 461 11.71 7.14 -1.71
CA VAL A 461 10.60 6.44 -2.37
C VAL A 461 10.02 7.32 -3.47
N GLU A 462 9.81 8.61 -3.19
CA GLU A 462 9.32 9.58 -4.17
C GLU A 462 10.31 9.77 -5.33
N ALA A 463 11.60 9.96 -5.04
CA ALA A 463 12.63 10.10 -6.05
C ALA A 463 12.75 8.85 -6.93
N PHE A 464 12.74 7.67 -6.31
CA PHE A 464 12.82 6.39 -7.01
C PHE A 464 11.62 6.20 -7.95
N ARG A 465 10.40 6.43 -7.46
CA ARG A 465 9.16 6.32 -8.26
C ARG A 465 9.08 7.28 -9.44
N ARG A 466 9.69 8.47 -9.32
CA ARG A 466 9.77 9.42 -10.44
C ARG A 466 10.63 8.89 -11.58
N ILE A 467 11.63 8.05 -11.29
CA ILE A 467 12.57 7.51 -12.27
C ILE A 467 12.15 6.11 -12.76
N ASP A 468 11.67 5.23 -11.87
CA ASP A 468 11.16 3.91 -12.19
C ASP A 468 9.70 3.97 -12.68
N THR A 469 9.50 4.56 -13.84
CA THR A 469 8.18 4.68 -14.48
C THR A 469 7.56 3.33 -14.83
N SER A 470 8.40 2.31 -15.05
CA SER A 470 7.99 0.92 -15.29
C SER A 470 7.49 0.20 -14.03
N LYS A 471 7.76 0.74 -12.83
CA LYS A 471 7.54 0.05 -11.55
C LYS A 471 8.24 -1.31 -11.49
N ALA A 472 9.42 -1.42 -12.08
CA ALA A 472 10.19 -2.67 -12.09
C ALA A 472 10.87 -2.94 -10.74
N GLY A 473 11.00 -1.93 -9.88
CA GLY A 473 11.73 -1.97 -8.62
C GLY A 473 13.26 -1.98 -8.80
N VAL A 474 13.74 -1.74 -10.02
CA VAL A 474 15.16 -1.71 -10.39
C VAL A 474 15.44 -0.51 -11.29
N LEU A 475 16.61 0.12 -11.10
CA LEU A 475 17.10 1.22 -11.94
C LEU A 475 18.31 0.75 -12.74
N SER A 476 18.36 1.10 -14.02
CA SER A 476 19.58 1.03 -14.83
C SER A 476 20.59 2.10 -14.41
N ASP A 477 21.83 1.97 -14.88
CA ASP A 477 22.90 2.94 -14.66
C ASP A 477 22.53 4.42 -14.90
N GLN A 478 21.94 4.71 -16.07
CA GLN A 478 21.49 6.06 -16.40
C GLN A 478 20.33 6.54 -15.51
N GLN A 479 19.44 5.63 -15.12
CA GLN A 479 18.34 5.95 -14.22
C GLN A 479 18.83 6.21 -12.80
N PHE A 480 19.76 5.39 -12.32
CA PHE A 480 20.37 5.54 -11.01
C PHE A 480 21.12 6.87 -10.88
N ALA A 481 21.89 7.26 -11.89
CA ALA A 481 22.54 8.57 -11.91
C ALA A 481 21.53 9.72 -11.78
N LYS A 482 20.40 9.67 -12.51
CA LYS A 482 19.33 10.67 -12.40
C LYS A 482 18.69 10.68 -11.01
N PHE A 483 18.47 9.49 -10.43
CA PHE A 483 17.95 9.33 -9.08
C PHE A 483 18.87 9.97 -8.03
N CYS A 484 20.18 9.75 -8.12
CA CYS A 484 21.15 10.40 -7.22
C CYS A 484 21.11 11.92 -7.31
N HIS A 485 21.07 12.49 -8.53
CA HIS A 485 20.97 13.94 -8.73
C HIS A 485 19.63 14.52 -8.25
N LEU A 486 18.56 13.73 -8.25
CA LEU A 486 17.25 14.15 -7.74
C LEU A 486 17.24 14.27 -6.21
N ILE A 487 17.95 13.36 -5.52
CA ILE A 487 18.09 13.39 -4.06
C ILE A 487 19.12 14.43 -3.61
N ASN A 488 20.26 14.48 -4.29
CA ASN A 488 21.33 15.43 -4.02
C ASN A 488 21.84 16.03 -5.34
N PRO A 489 21.38 17.23 -5.72
CA PRO A 489 21.83 17.90 -6.95
C PRO A 489 23.33 18.18 -7.03
N SER A 490 24.03 18.15 -5.89
CA SER A 490 25.47 18.42 -5.81
C SER A 490 26.33 17.15 -5.96
N VAL A 491 25.74 15.97 -6.10
CA VAL A 491 26.48 14.72 -6.24
C VAL A 491 27.31 14.72 -7.52
N SER A 492 28.60 14.43 -7.42
CA SER A 492 29.50 14.36 -8.57
C SER A 492 29.35 13.02 -9.31
N PRO A 493 29.64 12.96 -10.63
CA PRO A 493 29.60 11.71 -11.37
C PRO A 493 30.47 10.59 -10.77
N LYS A 494 31.64 10.95 -10.21
CA LYS A 494 32.52 9.99 -9.55
C LYS A 494 31.91 9.40 -8.28
N GLU A 495 31.17 10.20 -7.51
CA GLU A 495 30.45 9.70 -6.33
C GLU A 495 29.31 8.78 -6.75
N VAL A 496 28.62 9.09 -7.85
CA VAL A 496 27.59 8.20 -8.42
C VAL A 496 28.20 6.85 -8.81
N ASP A 497 29.36 6.85 -9.49
CA ASP A 497 30.07 5.61 -9.86
C ASP A 497 30.46 4.80 -8.61
N VAL A 498 30.98 5.44 -7.57
CA VAL A 498 31.33 4.77 -6.29
C VAL A 498 30.09 4.17 -5.61
N LEU A 499 28.97 4.90 -5.59
CA LEU A 499 27.70 4.40 -5.05
C LEU A 499 27.19 3.22 -5.86
N MET A 500 27.30 3.27 -7.19
CA MET A 500 26.92 2.17 -8.08
C MET A 500 27.76 0.93 -7.80
N ASP A 501 29.09 1.05 -7.76
CA ASP A 501 30.00 -0.06 -7.51
C ASP A 501 29.77 -0.70 -6.13
N THR A 502 29.33 0.10 -5.15
CA THR A 502 28.98 -0.39 -3.81
C THR A 502 27.69 -1.22 -3.83
N MET A 503 26.69 -0.81 -4.62
CA MET A 503 25.38 -1.46 -4.69
C MET A 503 25.30 -2.61 -5.70
N ASP A 504 26.16 -2.59 -6.72
CA ASP A 504 26.25 -3.55 -7.80
C ASP A 504 27.71 -4.02 -8.00
N PRO A 505 28.28 -4.75 -7.02
CA PRO A 505 29.67 -5.21 -7.08
C PRO A 505 29.93 -6.20 -8.23
N ALA A 506 28.87 -6.74 -8.82
CA ALA A 506 28.95 -7.66 -9.96
C ALA A 506 28.95 -6.94 -11.32
N GLY A 507 28.76 -5.61 -11.36
CA GLY A 507 28.74 -4.82 -12.59
C GLY A 507 27.58 -5.16 -13.53
N THR A 508 26.44 -5.55 -12.97
CA THR A 508 25.20 -5.87 -13.71
C THR A 508 24.53 -4.64 -14.32
N LYS A 509 24.95 -3.45 -13.90
CA LYS A 509 24.40 -2.13 -14.24
C LYS A 509 22.95 -1.96 -13.83
N GLN A 510 22.53 -2.66 -12.78
CA GLN A 510 21.18 -2.62 -12.24
C GLN A 510 21.24 -2.56 -10.72
N VAL A 511 20.45 -1.64 -10.14
CA VAL A 511 20.31 -1.50 -8.69
C VAL A 511 18.85 -1.59 -8.28
N SER A 512 18.57 -2.43 -7.29
CA SER A 512 17.23 -2.58 -6.74
C SER A 512 16.88 -1.44 -5.78
N PHE A 513 15.58 -1.20 -5.55
CA PHE A 513 15.13 -0.27 -4.52
C PHE A 513 15.76 -0.56 -3.15
N SER A 514 15.76 -1.83 -2.72
CA SER A 514 16.34 -2.23 -1.43
C SER A 514 17.83 -1.88 -1.34
N SER A 515 18.61 -2.07 -2.42
CA SER A 515 20.01 -1.65 -2.47
C SER A 515 20.17 -0.13 -2.30
N CYS A 516 19.36 0.65 -3.00
CA CYS A 516 19.36 2.11 -2.91
C CYS A 516 18.97 2.59 -1.51
N ALA A 517 17.86 2.07 -0.97
CA ALA A 517 17.36 2.43 0.34
C ALA A 517 18.37 2.05 1.44
N CYS A 518 18.96 0.85 1.44
CA CYS A 518 20.00 0.48 2.40
C CYS A 518 21.21 1.42 2.39
N THR A 519 21.73 1.70 1.19
CA THR A 519 22.97 2.49 1.03
C THR A 519 22.74 3.95 1.38
N LEU A 520 21.59 4.50 0.99
CA LEU A 520 21.27 5.90 1.18
C LEU A 520 20.59 6.18 2.53
N ALA A 521 19.98 5.20 3.19
CA ALA A 521 19.30 5.40 4.48
C ALA A 521 20.24 5.96 5.54
N ALA A 522 21.51 5.52 5.59
CA ALA A 522 22.49 6.05 6.52
C ALA A 522 22.78 7.55 6.27
N GLU A 523 22.90 7.94 5.01
CA GLU A 523 23.19 9.32 4.60
C GLU A 523 21.97 10.23 4.75
N LEU A 524 20.78 9.69 4.53
CA LEU A 524 19.51 10.38 4.73
C LEU A 524 19.17 10.55 6.20
N MET A 525 19.41 9.55 7.04
CA MET A 525 19.27 9.70 8.49
C MET A 525 20.21 10.78 9.02
N ARG A 526 21.42 10.88 8.47
CA ARG A 526 22.39 11.95 8.79
C ARG A 526 21.92 13.33 8.33
N ILE A 527 21.25 13.43 7.17
CA ILE A 527 20.65 14.68 6.65
C ILE A 527 19.39 15.06 7.44
N MET A 528 18.57 14.09 7.84
CA MET A 528 17.35 14.30 8.62
C MET A 528 17.61 14.69 10.07
N ASP A 529 18.69 14.19 10.68
CA ASP A 529 19.15 14.67 12.00
C ASP A 529 19.65 16.13 11.94
N GLN A 530 19.94 16.66 10.74
CA GLN A 530 20.37 18.05 10.52
C GLN A 530 19.24 18.98 10.08
N LEU A 531 18.09 18.45 9.65
CA LEU A 531 16.92 19.23 9.30
C LEU A 531 16.07 19.46 10.56
N PRO A 532 15.79 20.72 10.96
CA PRO A 532 14.82 20.98 12.01
C PRO A 532 13.48 20.42 11.53
N MET A 533 12.97 19.40 12.21
CA MET A 533 11.65 18.83 11.97
C MET A 533 10.62 19.97 12.05
N ALA A 534 10.15 20.45 10.90
CA ALA A 534 9.01 21.34 10.83
C ALA A 534 7.81 20.59 11.46
N ALA A 535 7.21 21.24 12.45
CA ALA A 535 6.12 20.73 13.27
C ALA A 535 4.83 20.54 12.47
#